data_AF-A0A820G1S8-F1
#
_entry.id   AF-A0A820G1S8-F1
#
_cell.length_a   1.000
_cell.length_b   1.000
_cell.length_c   1.000
_cell.angle_alpha   90.00
_cell.angle_beta   90.00
_cell.angle_gamma   90.00
#
_symmetry.space_group_name_H-M   'P 1'
#
loop_
_entity.id
_entity.type
_entity.pdbx_description
1 polymer ?
#
loop_
_entity_poly.entity_id
_entity_poly.type
_entity_poly.pdbx_seq_one_letter_code
_entity_poly.pdbx_strand_id
1 'polypeptide(L)'
;PTRNGSATTVVVSENYTEKYRETQKSAVEIFAIEMAIDLSSTFNSNGCMRIFILVGYDMSKCTAEKAYAKAAMKPSHVQVVELNGDLFIRE
;
A
#
# COMPACT_ATOMS: atom_id res chain seq x y z
N PRO A 1 -4.14 19.43 -1.36
CA PRO A 1 -4.16 20.65 -0.51
C PRO A 1 -3.04 20.54 0.54
N THR A 2 -2.17 21.54 0.67
CA THR A 2 -1.06 21.45 1.62
C THR A 2 -1.58 21.46 3.06
N ARG A 3 -1.24 20.43 3.84
CA ARG A 3 -1.58 20.30 5.25
C ARG A 3 -0.36 19.91 6.05
N ASN A 4 -0.34 20.31 7.32
CA ASN A 4 0.69 19.92 8.29
C ASN A 4 0.11 18.88 9.24
N GLY A 5 0.84 17.80 9.51
CA GLY A 5 0.45 16.74 10.43
C GLY A 5 1.58 15.75 10.65
N SER A 6 1.44 14.90 11.67
CA SER A 6 2.35 13.78 11.95
C SER A 6 1.55 12.53 12.32
N ALA A 7 2.14 11.37 12.11
CA ALA A 7 1.59 10.08 12.49
C ALA A 7 2.69 9.23 13.15
N THR A 8 2.31 8.46 14.15
CA THR A 8 3.20 7.53 14.87
C THR A 8 2.49 6.20 15.02
N THR A 9 3.20 5.11 14.74
CA THR A 9 2.72 3.74 14.94
C THR A 9 3.74 2.95 15.75
N VAL A 10 3.27 2.09 16.64
CA VAL A 10 4.10 1.15 17.39
C VAL A 10 3.90 -0.24 16.79
N VAL A 11 4.97 -0.85 16.28
CA VAL A 11 4.95 -2.20 15.73
C VAL A 11 5.61 -3.15 16.73
N VAL A 12 4.92 -4.24 17.03
CA VAL A 12 5.37 -5.26 17.98
C VAL A 12 5.27 -6.64 17.35
N SER A 13 6.10 -7.58 17.81
CA SER A 13 5.98 -8.98 17.41
C SER A 13 4.81 -9.66 18.10
N GLU A 14 4.35 -10.77 17.54
CA GLU A 14 3.32 -11.62 18.14
C GLU A 14 3.69 -12.04 19.57
N ASN A 15 4.92 -12.51 19.78
CA ASN A 15 5.45 -12.88 21.11
C ASN A 15 5.32 -11.74 22.14
N TYR A 16 5.46 -10.48 21.72
CA TYR A 16 5.28 -9.34 22.62
C TYR A 16 3.80 -9.21 23.02
N THR A 17 2.88 -9.35 22.07
CA THR A 17 1.43 -9.29 22.36
C THR A 17 0.95 -10.44 23.24
N GLU A 18 1.52 -11.64 23.09
CA GLU A 18 1.23 -12.78 23.97
C GLU A 18 1.69 -12.54 25.42
N LYS A 19 2.89 -11.96 25.57
CA LYS A 19 3.46 -11.62 26.87
C LYS A 19 2.69 -10.51 27.57
N TYR A 20 2.22 -9.52 26.82
CA TYR A 20 1.49 -8.36 27.32
C TYR A 20 0.05 -8.37 26.80
N ARG A 21 -0.78 -9.26 27.37
CA ARG A 21 -2.14 -9.55 26.88
C ARG A 21 -3.06 -8.35 26.78
N GLU A 22 -2.81 -7.25 27.51
CA GLU A 22 -3.62 -6.04 27.37
C GLU A 22 -3.54 -5.46 25.95
N THR A 23 -2.40 -5.63 25.27
CA THR A 23 -2.16 -5.11 23.92
C THR A 23 -2.93 -5.86 22.83
N GLN A 24 -3.35 -7.11 23.09
CA GLN A 24 -4.07 -7.93 22.11
C GLN A 24 -5.43 -7.34 21.72
N LYS A 25 -6.09 -6.61 22.63
CA LYS A 25 -7.41 -6.00 22.37
C LYS A 25 -7.38 -4.91 21.30
N SER A 26 -6.21 -4.29 21.10
CA SER A 26 -5.99 -3.20 20.14
C SER A 26 -5.03 -3.59 19.03
N ALA A 27 -4.54 -4.83 19.01
CA ALA A 27 -3.58 -5.28 18.02
C ALA A 27 -4.27 -5.43 16.67
N VAL A 28 -3.68 -4.83 15.64
CA VAL A 28 -4.05 -5.03 14.24
C VAL A 28 -2.89 -5.72 13.56
N GLU A 29 -3.15 -6.90 13.01
CA GLU A 29 -2.14 -7.69 12.32
C GLU A 29 -1.85 -7.12 10.93
N ILE A 30 -0.56 -7.04 10.58
CA ILE A 30 -0.11 -6.67 9.24
C ILE A 30 0.24 -7.95 8.49
N PHE A 31 -0.70 -8.45 7.68
CA PHE A 31 -0.53 -9.70 6.92
C PHE A 31 0.58 -9.64 5.87
N ALA A 32 0.75 -8.49 5.20
CA ALA A 32 1.77 -8.32 4.19
C ALA A 32 2.18 -6.85 4.04
N ILE A 33 3.46 -6.63 3.82
CA ILE A 33 4.05 -5.36 3.35
C ILE A 33 4.89 -5.71 2.14
N GLU A 34 4.67 -4.99 1.04
CA GLU A 34 5.44 -5.08 -0.18
C GLU A 34 5.78 -3.67 -0.68
N MET A 35 6.93 -3.56 -1.34
CA MET A 35 7.42 -2.31 -1.90
C MET A 35 7.93 -2.58 -3.31
N ALA A 36 7.60 -1.68 -4.23
CA ALA A 36 8.24 -1.63 -5.54
C ALA A 36 8.82 -0.25 -5.78
N ILE A 37 9.78 -0.21 -6.68
CA ILE A 37 10.39 0.99 -7.24
C ILE A 37 10.10 1.04 -8.74
N ASP A 38 10.57 2.10 -9.40
CA ASP A 38 10.40 2.28 -10.84
C ASP A 38 10.74 1.03 -11.64
N LEU A 39 9.77 0.60 -12.44
CA LEU A 39 9.92 -0.51 -13.37
C LEU A 39 10.47 0.02 -14.70
N SER A 40 11.03 -0.87 -15.52
CA SER A 40 11.48 -0.48 -16.87
C SER A 40 10.35 0.09 -17.73
N SER A 41 9.08 -0.26 -17.44
CA SER A 41 7.92 0.29 -18.12
C SER A 41 7.74 1.80 -17.89
N THR A 42 8.20 2.34 -16.76
CA THR A 42 8.19 3.79 -16.47
C THR A 42 8.89 4.58 -17.57
N PHE A 43 10.02 4.07 -18.10
CA PHE A 43 10.86 4.79 -19.06
C PHE A 43 10.58 4.46 -20.53
N ASN A 44 9.99 3.29 -20.79
CA ASN A 44 9.78 2.77 -22.16
C ASN A 44 8.33 2.86 -22.65
N SER A 45 7.46 3.58 -21.92
CA SER A 45 6.04 3.67 -22.25
C SER A 45 5.74 4.67 -23.39
N ASN A 46 4.93 4.22 -24.35
CA ASN A 46 4.46 5.00 -25.51
C ASN A 46 2.92 5.07 -25.52
N GLY A 47 2.35 6.09 -26.19
CA GLY A 47 0.89 6.25 -26.37
C GLY A 47 0.17 6.89 -25.18
N CYS A 48 -1.16 6.87 -25.19
CA CYS A 48 -2.02 7.57 -24.21
C CYS A 48 -1.88 7.07 -22.76
N MET A 49 -1.43 5.82 -22.56
CA MET A 49 -1.21 5.25 -21.23
C MET A 49 0.10 5.70 -20.58
N ARG A 50 0.97 6.41 -21.31
CA ARG A 50 2.28 6.89 -20.82
C ARG A 50 2.16 7.69 -19.53
N ILE A 51 1.17 8.57 -19.42
CA ILE A 51 0.97 9.42 -18.24
C ILE A 51 0.68 8.55 -17.01
N PHE A 52 -0.23 7.56 -17.14
CA PHE A 52 -0.58 6.65 -16.04
C PHE A 52 0.59 5.75 -15.61
N ILE A 53 1.37 5.27 -16.57
CA ILE A 53 2.56 4.46 -16.29
C ILE A 53 3.63 5.31 -15.58
N LEU A 54 3.85 6.55 -16.01
CA LEU A 54 4.81 7.47 -15.41
C LEU A 54 4.45 7.85 -13.97
N VAL A 55 3.16 8.04 -13.66
CA VAL A 55 2.71 8.29 -12.27
C VAL A 55 2.72 7.04 -11.39
N GLY A 56 3.07 5.86 -11.95
CA GLY A 56 3.34 4.65 -11.16
C GLY A 56 2.27 3.57 -11.20
N TYR A 57 1.39 3.54 -12.20
CA TYR A 57 0.34 2.52 -12.31
C TYR A 57 0.90 1.08 -12.22
N ASP A 58 1.92 0.76 -13.01
CA ASP A 58 2.51 -0.59 -13.02
C ASP A 58 3.19 -0.93 -11.68
N MET A 59 3.80 0.05 -11.03
CA MET A 59 4.39 -0.12 -9.71
C MET A 59 3.33 -0.49 -8.69
N SER A 60 2.27 0.33 -8.57
CA SER A 60 1.18 0.08 -7.62
C SER A 60 0.47 -1.24 -7.90
N LYS A 61 0.23 -1.58 -9.17
CA LYS A 61 -0.38 -2.86 -9.54
C LYS A 61 0.48 -4.06 -9.13
N CYS A 62 1.77 -4.04 -9.49
CA CYS A 62 2.71 -5.12 -9.17
C CYS A 62 2.88 -5.28 -7.65
N THR A 63 2.99 -4.18 -6.90
CA THR A 63 3.08 -4.22 -5.44
C THR A 63 1.81 -4.77 -4.81
N ALA A 64 0.63 -4.34 -5.26
CA ALA A 64 -0.64 -4.84 -4.75
C ALA A 64 -0.81 -6.35 -5.01
N GLU A 65 -0.48 -6.82 -6.22
CA GLU A 65 -0.52 -8.25 -6.56
C GLU A 65 0.38 -9.09 -5.65
N LYS A 66 1.62 -8.63 -5.39
CA LYS A 66 2.54 -9.30 -4.46
C LYS A 66 2.03 -9.29 -3.02
N ALA A 67 1.48 -8.16 -2.55
CA ALA A 67 0.95 -8.04 -1.20
C ALA A 67 -0.24 -8.99 -0.99
N TYR A 68 -1.17 -9.04 -1.95
CA TYR A 68 -2.31 -9.98 -1.92
C TYR A 68 -1.86 -11.44 -1.95
N ALA A 69 -0.88 -11.77 -2.80
CA ALA A 69 -0.34 -13.12 -2.86
C ALA A 69 0.31 -13.54 -1.52
N LYS A 70 1.10 -12.66 -0.90
CA LYS A 70 1.76 -12.92 0.38
C LYS A 70 0.78 -13.02 1.55
N ALA A 71 -0.27 -12.21 1.54
CA ALA A 71 -1.36 -12.30 2.51
C ALA A 71 -2.32 -13.47 2.24
N ALA A 72 -2.16 -14.21 1.14
CA ALA A 72 -3.12 -15.22 0.66
C ALA A 72 -4.56 -14.69 0.55
N MET A 73 -4.72 -13.42 0.16
CA MET A 73 -6.01 -12.74 0.03
C MET A 73 -6.33 -12.38 -1.43
N LYS A 74 -7.61 -12.18 -1.71
CA LYS A 74 -8.09 -11.62 -2.98
C LYS A 74 -8.52 -10.17 -2.77
N PRO A 75 -8.46 -9.31 -3.80
CA PRO A 75 -8.97 -7.95 -3.72
C PRO A 75 -10.43 -7.87 -3.24
N SER A 76 -11.26 -8.86 -3.61
CA SER A 76 -12.66 -8.95 -3.18
C SER A 76 -12.87 -9.22 -1.68
N HIS A 77 -11.82 -9.60 -0.95
CA HIS A 77 -11.88 -9.77 0.51
C HIS A 77 -11.64 -8.45 1.26
N VAL A 78 -11.20 -7.40 0.56
CA VAL A 78 -10.91 -6.09 1.17
C VAL A 78 -12.22 -5.31 1.31
N GLN A 79 -12.51 -4.88 2.54
CA GLN A 79 -13.71 -4.13 2.86
C GLN A 79 -13.48 -2.61 2.88
N VAL A 80 -12.28 -2.18 3.25
CA VAL A 80 -11.86 -0.77 3.36
C VAL A 80 -10.48 -0.62 2.75
N VAL A 81 -10.25 0.46 2.03
CA VAL A 81 -8.96 0.75 1.37
C VAL A 81 -8.56 2.20 1.62
N GLU A 82 -7.30 2.41 1.95
CA GLU A 82 -6.65 3.73 1.97
C GLU A 82 -5.67 3.78 0.79
N LEU A 83 -5.74 4.84 -0.02
CA LEU A 83 -4.97 5.00 -1.26
C LEU A 83 -4.31 6.38 -1.32
N ASN A 84 -3.20 6.48 -2.04
CA ASN A 84 -2.56 7.76 -2.32
C ASN A 84 -3.32 8.49 -3.43
N GLY A 85 -4.15 9.49 -3.06
CA GLY A 85 -4.99 10.25 -4.00
C GLY A 85 -4.62 11.72 -4.08
N ASP A 86 -3.72 12.08 -4.99
CA ASP A 86 -3.31 13.49 -5.22
C ASP A 86 -3.41 13.95 -6.70
N LEU A 87 -3.96 13.12 -7.60
CA LEU A 87 -4.09 13.49 -9.02
C LEU A 87 -5.33 14.37 -9.26
N PHE A 88 -5.11 15.68 -9.30
CA PHE A 88 -6.08 16.66 -9.81
C PHE A 88 -5.96 16.75 -11.34
N ILE A 89 -6.92 16.18 -12.06
CA ILE A 89 -7.17 16.57 -13.46
C ILE A 89 -8.06 17.81 -13.40
N ARG A 90 -7.47 18.99 -13.63
CA ARG A 90 -8.26 20.20 -13.93
C ARG A 90 -8.57 20.18 -15.43
N GLU A 91 -9.85 20.35 -15.76
CA GLU A 91 -10.28 20.79 -17.10
C GLU A 91 -9.72 22.18 -17.41
#